data_AF-A0A8B5WRH2-F1
#
_entry.id   AF-A0A8B5WRH2-F1
#
_cell.length_a   1.000
_cell.length_b   1.000
_cell.length_c   1.000
_cell.angle_alpha   90.00
_cell.angle_beta   90.00
_cell.angle_gamma   90.00
#
_symmetry.space_group_name_H-M   'P 1'
#
loop_
_entity.id
_entity.type
_entity.pdbx_description
1 polymer ?
#
loop_
_entity_poly.entity_id
_entity_poly.type
_entity_poly.pdbx_seq_one_letter_code
_entity_poly.pdbx_strand_id
1 'polypeptide(L)'
;MGDDSTIPKNGFTKTTRAPALTPQQKTALIRKGNEFFNNGKYEEAKRIFLTVKYSDGLIRIGDYYAKKNNALEAIRMYWVAPEPKRVSEMAEKIAGVIRIWMNESKEIQKE
;
A
#
# COMPACT_ATOMS: atom_id res chain seq x y z
N MET A 1 -4.07 -33.15 -29.53
CA MET A 1 -2.72 -32.81 -29.05
C MET A 1 -2.47 -31.35 -29.37
N GLY A 2 -2.34 -30.48 -28.37
CA GLY A 2 -1.95 -29.08 -28.58
C GLY A 2 -0.46 -29.01 -28.91
N ASP A 3 -0.11 -28.18 -29.89
CA ASP A 3 1.25 -27.95 -30.33
C ASP A 3 2.02 -27.10 -29.30
N ASP A 4 2.93 -27.72 -28.57
CA ASP A 4 3.82 -27.09 -27.57
C ASP A 4 4.90 -26.19 -28.20
N SER A 5 4.93 -26.01 -29.53
CA SER A 5 6.01 -25.32 -30.25
C SER A 5 6.04 -23.80 -30.10
N THR A 6 5.10 -23.18 -29.37
CA THR A 6 5.05 -21.71 -29.20
C THR A 6 5.78 -21.20 -27.96
N ILE A 7 6.33 -22.07 -27.10
CA ILE A 7 7.04 -21.63 -25.90
C ILE A 7 8.53 -21.40 -26.24
N PRO A 8 9.06 -20.17 -26.12
CA PRO A 8 10.46 -19.91 -26.42
C PRO A 8 11.37 -20.72 -25.48
N LYS A 9 12.36 -21.41 -26.05
CA LYS A 9 13.33 -22.26 -25.32
C LYS A 9 14.10 -21.53 -24.21
N ASN A 10 14.15 -20.20 -24.27
CA ASN A 10 14.82 -19.35 -23.29
C ASN A 10 13.89 -18.86 -22.16
N GLY A 11 12.66 -19.39 -22.08
CA GLY A 11 11.64 -18.96 -21.13
C GLY A 11 11.13 -17.54 -21.38
N PHE A 12 10.21 -17.09 -20.53
CA PHE A 12 9.76 -15.70 -20.53
C PHE A 12 10.78 -14.85 -19.77
N THR A 13 11.49 -13.96 -20.47
CA THR A 13 12.29 -12.94 -19.80
C THR A 13 11.34 -11.97 -19.10
N LYS A 14 11.33 -11.97 -17.77
CA LYS A 14 10.70 -10.87 -17.04
C LYS A 14 11.52 -9.61 -17.35
N THR A 15 11.01 -8.73 -18.20
CA THR A 15 11.51 -7.36 -18.37
C THR A 15 11.21 -6.60 -17.07
N THR A 16 12.02 -6.83 -16.03
CA THR A 16 11.72 -6.48 -14.62
C THR A 16 11.97 -5.02 -14.27
N ARG A 17 12.50 -4.18 -15.18
CA ARG A 17 12.89 -2.81 -14.84
C ARG A 17 11.98 -1.80 -15.52
N ALA A 18 11.07 -1.21 -14.74
CA ALA A 18 10.37 0.00 -15.16
C ALA A 18 11.40 1.09 -15.50
N PRO A 19 11.20 1.86 -16.59
CA PRO A 19 12.12 2.91 -16.98
C PRO A 19 12.24 3.95 -15.85
N ALA A 20 13.45 4.45 -15.63
CA ALA A 20 13.68 5.51 -14.66
C ALA A 20 12.94 6.77 -15.11
N LEU A 21 12.07 7.31 -14.26
CA LEU A 21 11.32 8.53 -14.55
C LEU A 21 12.21 9.75 -14.42
N THR A 22 12.09 10.67 -15.37
CA THR A 22 12.73 12.00 -15.24
C THR A 22 12.03 12.81 -14.14
N PRO A 23 12.71 13.82 -13.55
CA PRO A 23 12.07 14.72 -12.58
C PRO A 23 10.79 15.38 -13.10
N GLN A 24 10.76 15.73 -14.39
CA GLN A 24 9.62 16.34 -15.06
C GLN A 24 8.44 15.36 -15.18
N GLN A 25 8.70 14.11 -15.59
CA GLN A 25 7.69 13.05 -15.63
C GLN A 25 7.15 12.75 -14.23
N LYS A 26 8.04 12.68 -13.22
CA LYS A 26 7.65 12.50 -11.83
C LYS A 26 6.71 13.61 -11.35
N THR A 27 7.05 14.87 -11.67
CA THR A 27 6.24 16.04 -11.31
C THR A 27 4.87 16.01 -11.98
N ALA A 28 4.81 15.71 -13.28
CA ALA A 28 3.56 15.59 -14.01
C ALA A 28 2.65 14.49 -13.43
N LEU A 29 3.23 13.34 -13.09
CA LEU A 29 2.52 12.26 -12.43
C LEU A 29 2.00 12.67 -11.05
N ILE A 30 2.82 13.32 -10.22
CA ILE A 30 2.38 13.82 -8.90
C ILE A 30 1.19 14.76 -9.04
N ARG A 31 1.21 15.69 -9.99
CA ARG A 31 0.08 16.61 -10.24
C ARG A 31 -1.20 15.85 -10.59
N LYS A 32 -1.10 14.86 -11.49
CA LYS A 32 -2.23 14.00 -11.86
C LYS A 32 -2.74 13.15 -10.69
N GLY A 33 -1.83 12.63 -9.87
CA GLY A 33 -2.19 11.90 -8.64
C GLY A 33 -2.94 12.79 -7.65
N ASN A 34 -2.50 14.04 -7.49
CA ASN A 34 -3.18 15.02 -6.64
C ASN A 34 -4.56 15.38 -7.19
N GLU A 35 -4.70 15.53 -8.50
CA GLU A 35 -6.00 15.74 -9.16
C GLU A 35 -6.96 14.57 -8.90
N PHE A 36 -6.51 13.32 -9.09
CA PHE A 36 -7.31 12.15 -8.77
C PHE A 36 -7.72 12.13 -7.29
N PHE A 37 -6.78 12.41 -6.38
CA PHE A 37 -7.08 12.44 -4.95
C PHE A 37 -8.16 13.48 -4.63
N ASN A 38 -8.02 14.70 -5.16
CA ASN A 38 -8.97 15.78 -4.90
C ASN A 38 -10.35 15.48 -5.47
N ASN A 39 -10.43 14.70 -6.55
CA ASN A 39 -11.67 14.21 -7.14
C ASN A 39 -12.23 12.94 -6.46
N GLY A 40 -11.66 12.50 -5.34
CA GLY A 40 -12.10 11.31 -4.61
C GLY A 40 -11.71 9.97 -5.28
N LYS A 41 -10.90 10.00 -6.33
CA LYS A 41 -10.38 8.83 -7.06
C LYS A 41 -9.14 8.29 -6.35
N TYR A 42 -9.32 7.80 -5.13
CA TYR A 42 -8.22 7.45 -4.22
C TYR A 42 -7.39 6.25 -4.70
N GLU A 43 -8.00 5.26 -5.36
CA GLU A 43 -7.27 4.10 -5.88
C GLU A 43 -6.34 4.48 -7.05
N GLU A 44 -6.80 5.37 -7.93
CA GLU A 44 -6.01 5.90 -9.04
C GLU A 44 -4.86 6.77 -8.53
N ALA A 45 -5.15 7.64 -7.55
CA ALA A 45 -4.12 8.43 -6.87
C ALA A 45 -3.07 7.53 -6.20
N LYS A 46 -3.50 6.49 -5.48
CA LYS A 46 -2.62 5.51 -4.82
C LYS A 46 -1.64 4.86 -5.80
N ARG A 47 -2.14 4.39 -6.95
CA ARG A 47 -1.30 3.76 -7.99
C ARG A 47 -0.18 4.71 -8.42
N ILE A 48 -0.53 5.97 -8.71
CA ILE A 48 0.44 6.98 -9.11
C ILE A 48 1.47 7.23 -8.00
N PHE A 49 1.02 7.50 -6.77
CA PHE A 49 1.92 7.82 -5.65
C PHE A 49 2.88 6.68 -5.32
N LEU A 50 2.44 5.42 -5.44
CA LEU A 50 3.30 4.25 -5.32
C LEU A 50 4.36 4.19 -6.43
N THR A 51 3.95 4.42 -7.69
CA THR A 51 4.89 4.43 -8.83
C THR A 51 5.99 5.47 -8.67
N VAL A 52 5.64 6.67 -8.20
CA VAL A 52 6.62 7.77 -8.04
C VAL A 52 7.27 7.82 -6.64
N LYS A 53 6.85 6.96 -5.72
CA LYS A 53 7.25 6.98 -4.29
C LYS A 53 7.09 8.38 -3.69
N TYR A 54 5.90 8.97 -3.80
CA TYR A 54 5.61 10.30 -3.30
C TYR A 54 5.06 10.23 -1.87
N SER A 55 5.90 10.49 -0.87
CA SER A 55 5.60 10.25 0.54
C SER A 55 4.36 10.99 1.04
N ASP A 56 4.21 12.29 0.76
CA ASP A 56 3.04 13.07 1.20
C ASP A 56 1.73 12.49 0.66
N GLY A 57 1.70 12.16 -0.65
CA GLY A 57 0.55 11.50 -1.27
C GLY A 57 0.24 10.15 -0.64
N LEU A 58 1.26 9.35 -0.32
CA LEU A 58 1.08 8.06 0.36
C LEU A 58 0.55 8.23 1.79
N ILE A 59 1.03 9.21 2.55
CA ILE A 59 0.51 9.52 3.89
C ILE A 59 -0.97 9.90 3.79
N ARG A 60 -1.36 10.75 2.84
CA ARG A 60 -2.76 11.15 2.61
C ARG A 60 -3.66 9.95 2.25
N ILE A 61 -3.17 9.01 1.46
CA ILE A 61 -3.88 7.76 1.16
C ILE A 61 -3.96 6.86 2.41
N GLY A 62 -2.90 6.80 3.21
CA GLY A 62 -2.91 6.11 4.50
C GLY A 62 -3.96 6.68 5.45
N ASP A 63 -4.06 8.00 5.56
CA ASP A 63 -5.08 8.69 6.35
C ASP A 63 -6.50 8.36 5.87
N TYR A 64 -6.69 8.29 4.56
CA TYR A 64 -7.97 7.88 3.97
C TYR A 64 -8.37 6.45 4.38
N TYR A 65 -7.45 5.47 4.27
CA TYR A 65 -7.75 4.10 4.69
C TYR A 65 -7.95 3.95 6.19
N ALA A 66 -7.17 4.70 6.99
CA ALA A 66 -7.33 4.72 8.44
C ALA A 66 -8.73 5.20 8.84
N LYS A 67 -9.24 6.26 8.21
CA LYS A 67 -10.61 6.76 8.41
C LYS A 67 -11.69 5.77 7.97
N LYS A 68 -11.36 4.84 7.06
CA LYS A 68 -12.25 3.76 6.59
C LYS A 68 -12.11 2.46 7.40
N ASN A 69 -11.40 2.49 8.53
CA ASN A 69 -11.08 1.31 9.34
C ASN A 69 -10.32 0.21 8.58
N ASN A 70 -9.66 0.55 7.48
CA ASN A 70 -8.76 -0.37 6.77
C ASN A 70 -7.32 -0.18 7.29
N ALA A 71 -7.06 -0.72 8.47
CA ALA A 71 -5.79 -0.54 9.18
C ALA A 71 -4.60 -1.14 8.42
N LEU A 72 -4.77 -2.28 7.74
CA LEU A 72 -3.69 -2.94 7.00
C LEU A 72 -3.21 -2.07 5.83
N GLU A 73 -4.15 -1.55 5.04
CA GLU A 73 -3.78 -0.71 3.90
C GLU A 73 -3.22 0.64 4.37
N ALA A 74 -3.72 1.18 5.47
CA ALA A 74 -3.15 2.38 6.09
C ALA A 74 -1.68 2.18 6.52
N ILE A 75 -1.40 1.10 7.26
CA ILE A 75 -0.02 0.74 7.68
C ILE A 75 0.87 0.57 6.45
N ARG A 76 0.39 -0.13 5.42
CA ARG A 76 1.16 -0.32 4.18
C ARG A 76 1.56 1.01 3.56
N MET A 77 0.67 1.98 3.53
CA MET A 77 0.98 3.31 2.99
C MET A 77 2.00 4.07 3.83
N TYR A 78 1.85 4.09 5.16
CA TYR A 78 2.80 4.77 6.04
C TYR A 78 4.19 4.13 6.00
N TRP A 79 4.26 2.80 5.86
CA TRP A 79 5.53 2.09 5.70
C TRP A 79 6.26 2.49 4.42
N VAL A 80 5.52 2.58 3.30
CA VAL A 80 6.10 2.97 2.00
C VAL A 80 6.45 4.47 1.97
N ALA A 81 5.79 5.30 2.78
CA ALA A 81 6.01 6.73 2.93
C ALA A 81 7.13 7.14 3.92
N PRO A 82 8.03 6.21 4.25
CA PRO A 82 8.77 6.09 5.53
C PRO A 82 8.28 6.96 6.70
N GLU A 83 7.08 6.72 7.21
CA GLU A 83 6.49 7.44 8.35
C GLU A 83 6.36 6.51 9.59
N PRO A 84 7.46 6.26 10.32
CA PRO A 84 7.52 5.21 11.36
C PRO A 84 6.60 5.50 12.54
N LYS A 85 6.38 6.78 12.89
CA LYS A 85 5.50 7.15 14.00
C LYS A 85 4.09 6.65 13.78
N ARG A 86 3.52 6.88 12.59
CA ARG A 86 2.16 6.42 12.25
C ARG A 86 2.05 4.90 12.15
N VAL A 87 3.11 4.23 11.67
CA VAL A 87 3.18 2.77 11.68
C VAL A 87 3.11 2.23 13.11
N SER A 88 3.95 2.74 14.01
CA SER A 88 4.00 2.30 15.41
C SER A 88 2.68 2.57 16.13
N GLU A 89 2.11 3.77 16.01
CA GLU A 89 0.82 4.12 16.62
C GLU A 89 -0.31 3.16 16.21
N MET A 90 -0.30 2.71 14.94
CA MET A 90 -1.31 1.78 14.45
C MET A 90 -1.02 0.34 14.86
N ALA A 91 0.24 -0.08 14.83
CA ALA A 91 0.66 -1.40 15.30
C ALA A 91 0.34 -1.58 16.78
N GLU A 92 0.54 -0.57 17.62
CA GLU A 92 0.19 -0.58 19.04
C GLU A 92 -1.30 -0.78 19.26
N LYS A 93 -2.15 -0.08 18.50
CA LYS A 93 -3.62 -0.26 18.56
C LYS A 93 -4.03 -1.69 18.22
N ILE A 94 -3.47 -2.26 17.14
CA ILE A 94 -3.74 -3.64 16.73
C ILE A 94 -3.27 -4.63 17.82
N ALA A 95 -2.06 -4.43 18.35
CA ALA A 95 -1.53 -5.26 19.43
C ALA A 95 -2.36 -5.14 20.72
N GLY A 96 -2.99 -3.98 20.98
CA GLY A 96 -3.93 -3.80 22.08
C GLY A 96 -5.19 -4.66 21.91
N VAL A 97 -5.80 -4.63 20.72
CA VAL A 97 -6.98 -5.46 20.41
C VAL A 97 -6.68 -6.95 20.53
N ILE A 98 -5.55 -7.41 19.97
CA ILE A 98 -5.11 -8.81 20.08
C ILE A 98 -4.95 -9.21 21.55
N ARG A 99 -4.34 -8.36 22.39
CA ARG A 99 -4.16 -8.62 23.82
C ARG A 99 -5.49 -8.77 24.56
N ILE A 100 -6.50 -7.96 24.22
CA ILE A 100 -7.85 -8.06 24.79
C ILE A 100 -8.46 -9.41 24.44
N TRP A 101 -8.49 -9.78 23.16
CA TRP A 101 -9.04 -11.07 22.70
C TRP A 101 -8.32 -12.28 23.33
N MET A 102 -7.00 -12.20 23.48
CA MET A 102 -6.22 -13.24 24.14
C MET A 102 -6.58 -13.41 25.62
N ASN A 103 -6.99 -12.35 26.31
CA ASN A 103 -7.38 -12.40 27.71
C ASN A 103 -8.83 -12.87 27.89
N GLU A 104 -9.75 -12.43 27.05
CA GLU A 104 -11.14 -12.93 27.03
C GLU A 104 -11.16 -14.46 26.80
N SER A 105 -10.34 -14.94 25.87
CA SER A 105 -10.22 -16.38 25.57
C SER A 105 -9.71 -17.22 26.76
N LYS A 106 -8.98 -16.60 27.71
CA LYS A 106 -8.48 -17.28 28.91
C LYS A 106 -9.52 -17.37 30.01
N GLU A 107 -10.40 -16.38 30.12
CA GLU A 107 -11.46 -16.38 31.13
C GLU A 107 -12.58 -17.37 30.75
N ILE A 108 -12.88 -17.52 29.45
CA ILE A 108 -13.84 -18.53 28.94
C ILE A 108 -13.38 -19.98 29.22
N GLN A 109 -12.07 -20.22 29.33
CA GLN A 109 -11.51 -21.56 29.61
C GLN A 109 -11.44 -21.91 31.11
N LYS A 110 -11.80 -20.97 32.00
CA LYS A 110 -11.80 -21.17 33.46
C LYS A 110 -13.18 -21.51 34.03
N GLU A 111 -14.24 -21.40 33.23
CA GLU A 111 -15.60 -21.88 33.53
C GLU A 111 -15.82 -23.27 32.92
#